data_AF-A0A330G7R0-F1
#
_entry.id   AF-A0A330G7R0-F1
#
_cell.length_a   1.000
_cell.length_b   1.000
_cell.length_c   1.000
_cell.angle_alpha   90.00
_cell.angle_beta   90.00
_cell.angle_gamma   90.00
#
_symmetry.space_group_name_H-M   'P 1'
#
loop_
_entity.id
_entity.type
_entity.pdbx_description
1 polymer ?
#
loop_
_entity_poly.entity_id
_entity_poly.type
_entity_poly.pdbx_seq_one_letter_code
_entity_poly.pdbx_strand_id
1 'polypeptide(L)'
;MFCVQCEQTIRTPAGNGCSYAQGMCGKTAETSDLQDLLIAALQGLSAWALKAREYGIVDHYVDSFAPRAFFSTLTNVNFDSPRIVGYAREAIALREALKAQCLNADANARVENPMAELQLASDDLGDLQRQAAGFTPNKDKAAIGENILGLRLLCLYGLKGAAAYMEHAHVLGQYDNDIYAQYHKIMAWLGTWPADMNALLECAMEIGQMNFRVMSILDAGETSTYGHPTPTQVNVKATAGKCILISGHDLKDLYNLLKQTEGTGVNVYTHGEMLPAHGYPELRKFKHLIGNYGSGWQNQQVEFARFPGPIVMTSNCIIDPTVGAYDDRIWTRSIVGWPGVSHLEGDDFAPVIAQAQQMSGFPYSEIPHLITVGFGRETLLGAADSLIDLVSREKLRHIFLVGGCDGARGERSYFTDFATRVPEDCLILTLACGKYRFNKLDFGNIEGLPRLIDAGQCNDAYSAIILAVTLAEKLGCGVNDLPLSLVLSWFEQKAIVILLTLLSLGVTNIVTGPTAPGFLTPDLLAVLNEKFGLRSVTNVEDDMKQLLSA
;
A
#
# COMPACT_ATOMS: atom_id res chain seq x y z
N MET A 1 17.97 9.02 -13.41
CA MET A 1 16.78 8.97 -12.54
C MET A 1 16.13 10.31 -12.26
N PHE A 2 14.80 10.29 -12.20
CA PHE A 2 13.96 11.24 -11.49
C PHE A 2 12.86 10.46 -10.76
N CYS A 3 12.84 10.50 -9.43
CA CYS A 3 11.83 9.78 -8.65
C CYS A 3 11.32 10.64 -7.49
N VAL A 4 10.02 10.89 -7.45
CA VAL A 4 9.37 11.76 -6.45
C VAL A 4 8.15 11.08 -5.80
N GLN A 5 8.03 9.75 -5.95
CA GLN A 5 6.80 9.00 -5.62
C GLN A 5 6.51 8.80 -4.13
N CYS A 6 7.47 9.08 -3.23
CA CYS A 6 7.30 8.90 -1.78
C CYS A 6 7.52 10.20 -1.00
N GLU A 7 6.97 10.23 0.21
CA GLU A 7 7.05 11.36 1.14
C GLU A 7 8.50 11.75 1.48
N GLN A 8 9.40 10.77 1.51
CA GLN A 8 10.82 10.96 1.82
C GLN A 8 11.69 11.34 0.61
N THR A 9 11.08 11.71 -0.53
CA THR A 9 11.81 12.26 -1.67
C THR A 9 12.71 13.43 -1.25
N ILE A 10 13.86 13.56 -1.93
CA ILE A 10 14.76 14.72 -1.73
C ILE A 10 14.00 15.99 -2.10
N ARG A 11 14.18 17.03 -1.29
CA ARG A 11 13.65 18.38 -1.53
C ARG A 11 14.82 19.36 -1.48
N THR A 12 15.01 20.11 -2.55
CA THR A 12 16.07 21.12 -2.65
C THR A 12 15.48 22.43 -3.20
N PRO A 13 16.19 23.56 -3.09
CA PRO A 13 15.79 24.80 -3.77
C PRO A 13 15.65 24.66 -5.30
N ALA A 14 16.31 23.67 -5.91
CA ALA A 14 16.21 23.40 -7.35
C ALA A 14 14.96 22.57 -7.73
N GLY A 15 14.25 22.00 -6.74
CA GLY A 15 13.05 21.21 -6.93
C GLY A 15 12.98 19.97 -6.04
N ASN A 16 11.83 19.30 -6.10
CA ASN A 16 11.57 18.01 -5.46
C ASN A 16 11.93 16.86 -6.39
N GLY A 17 12.47 15.79 -5.83
CA GLY A 17 12.78 14.56 -6.55
C GLY A 17 14.17 14.04 -6.24
N CYS A 18 14.31 12.72 -6.13
CA CYS A 18 15.60 12.06 -6.15
C CYS A 18 16.16 12.07 -7.59
N SER A 19 17.28 12.76 -7.81
CA SER A 19 17.89 12.95 -9.14
C SER A 19 19.40 12.67 -9.17
N TYR A 20 19.91 11.87 -8.22
CA TYR A 20 21.33 11.56 -8.05
C TYR A 20 21.62 10.09 -8.37
N ALA A 21 22.78 9.56 -7.95
CA ALA A 21 23.13 8.15 -8.11
C ALA A 21 22.21 7.19 -7.33
N GLN A 22 21.57 7.68 -6.27
CA GLN A 22 20.67 6.91 -5.41
C GLN A 22 19.60 7.83 -4.79
N GLY A 23 18.39 7.32 -4.62
CA GLY A 23 17.33 7.98 -3.85
C GLY A 23 17.43 7.71 -2.35
N MET A 24 16.68 8.46 -1.54
CA MET A 24 16.67 8.33 -0.07
C MET A 24 16.28 6.92 0.44
N CYS A 25 15.50 6.18 -0.34
CA CYS A 25 15.10 4.81 -0.01
C CYS A 25 16.16 3.74 -0.36
N GLY A 26 17.32 4.14 -0.89
CA GLY A 26 18.36 3.23 -1.35
C GLY A 26 18.22 2.78 -2.82
N LYS A 27 17.16 3.20 -3.53
CA LYS A 27 16.97 2.87 -4.95
C LYS A 27 18.05 3.55 -5.80
N THR A 28 18.83 2.77 -6.54
CA THR A 28 19.88 3.29 -7.43
C THR A 28 19.27 3.98 -8.65
N ALA A 29 20.06 4.81 -9.33
CA ALA A 29 19.63 5.43 -10.59
C ALA A 29 19.26 4.39 -11.65
N GLU A 30 20.05 3.32 -11.78
CA GLU A 30 19.79 2.22 -12.70
C GLU A 30 18.43 1.57 -12.44
N THR A 31 18.18 1.11 -11.20
CA THR A 31 16.90 0.48 -10.87
C THR A 31 15.72 1.45 -11.07
N SER A 32 15.90 2.73 -10.73
CA SER A 32 14.85 3.74 -10.97
C SER A 32 14.52 3.90 -12.44
N ASP A 33 15.55 4.03 -13.29
CA ASP A 33 15.38 4.23 -14.72
C ASP A 33 14.75 2.96 -15.36
N LEU A 34 15.20 1.76 -14.94
CA LEU A 34 14.61 0.50 -15.40
C LEU A 34 13.15 0.32 -14.98
N GLN A 35 12.75 0.84 -13.81
CA GLN A 35 11.33 0.88 -13.42
C GLN A 35 10.52 1.79 -14.35
N ASP A 36 11.06 2.92 -14.79
CA ASP A 36 10.37 3.79 -15.77
C ASP A 36 10.19 3.08 -17.13
N LEU A 37 11.21 2.31 -17.56
CA LEU A 37 11.11 1.49 -18.77
C LEU A 37 10.09 0.35 -18.65
N LEU A 38 10.00 -0.32 -17.49
CA LEU A 38 8.96 -1.31 -17.21
C LEU A 38 7.56 -0.67 -17.29
N ILE A 39 7.37 0.51 -16.71
CA ILE A 39 6.10 1.23 -16.77
C ILE A 39 5.72 1.51 -18.23
N ALA A 40 6.65 1.99 -19.05
CA ALA A 40 6.43 2.22 -20.47
C ALA A 40 6.01 0.93 -21.22
N ALA A 41 6.66 -0.21 -20.93
CA ALA A 41 6.28 -1.50 -21.51
C ALA A 41 4.86 -1.92 -21.12
N LEU A 42 4.47 -1.73 -19.85
CA LEU A 42 3.13 -2.04 -19.35
C LEU A 42 2.04 -1.13 -19.92
N GLN A 43 2.36 0.13 -20.23
CA GLN A 43 1.48 1.04 -20.96
C GLN A 43 1.21 0.53 -22.37
N GLY A 44 2.24 0.04 -23.05
CA GLY A 44 2.13 -0.61 -24.37
C GLY A 44 1.30 -1.90 -24.33
N LEU A 45 1.54 -2.76 -23.34
CA LEU A 45 0.73 -3.96 -23.09
C LEU A 45 -0.75 -3.61 -22.87
N SER A 46 -1.02 -2.62 -22.02
CA SER A 46 -2.38 -2.18 -21.71
C SER A 46 -3.12 -1.60 -22.92
N ALA A 47 -2.41 -0.90 -23.81
CA ALA A 47 -3.01 -0.38 -25.04
C ALA A 47 -3.48 -1.51 -25.97
N TRP A 48 -2.70 -2.60 -26.08
CA TRP A 48 -3.13 -3.79 -26.82
C TRP A 48 -4.20 -4.59 -26.08
N ALA A 49 -4.21 -4.60 -24.74
CA ALA A 49 -5.27 -5.23 -23.95
C ALA A 49 -6.63 -4.57 -24.18
N LEU A 50 -6.68 -3.24 -24.28
CA LEU A 50 -7.90 -2.53 -24.67
C LEU A 50 -8.33 -2.89 -26.09
N LYS A 51 -7.39 -2.90 -27.03
CA LYS A 51 -7.69 -3.24 -28.42
C LYS A 51 -8.21 -4.67 -28.56
N ALA A 52 -7.66 -5.61 -27.80
CA ALA A 52 -8.12 -6.99 -27.75
C ALA A 52 -9.56 -7.11 -27.28
N ARG A 53 -9.96 -6.31 -26.28
CA ARG A 53 -11.33 -6.26 -25.77
C ARG A 53 -12.36 -5.82 -26.81
N GLU A 54 -12.00 -4.95 -27.76
CA GLU A 54 -12.88 -4.58 -28.89
C GLU A 54 -13.24 -5.79 -29.77
N TYR A 55 -12.38 -6.82 -29.78
CA TYR A 55 -12.59 -8.08 -30.50
C TYR A 55 -13.11 -9.20 -29.59
N GLY A 56 -13.50 -8.90 -28.35
CA GLY A 56 -13.96 -9.89 -27.37
C GLY A 56 -12.85 -10.79 -26.82
N ILE A 57 -11.57 -10.43 -27.02
CA ILE A 57 -10.42 -11.17 -26.52
C ILE A 57 -10.09 -10.67 -25.11
N VAL A 58 -10.18 -11.57 -24.13
CA VAL A 58 -9.83 -11.31 -22.73
C VAL A 58 -8.79 -12.33 -22.30
N ASP A 59 -7.59 -11.86 -21.97
CA ASP A 59 -6.52 -12.68 -21.42
C ASP A 59 -6.35 -12.37 -19.94
N HIS A 60 -6.87 -13.26 -19.09
CA HIS A 60 -6.81 -13.09 -17.64
C HIS A 60 -5.38 -13.13 -17.09
N TYR A 61 -4.43 -13.73 -17.80
CA TYR A 61 -3.03 -13.68 -17.38
C TYR A 61 -2.46 -12.29 -17.62
N VAL A 62 -2.76 -11.65 -18.75
CA VAL A 62 -2.40 -10.24 -18.99
C VAL A 62 -3.02 -9.33 -17.94
N ASP A 63 -4.30 -9.54 -17.64
CA ASP A 63 -5.07 -8.74 -16.69
C ASP A 63 -4.48 -8.78 -15.27
N SER A 64 -3.99 -9.95 -14.81
CA SER A 64 -3.35 -10.05 -13.50
C SER A 64 -1.85 -9.72 -13.52
N PHE A 65 -1.16 -10.05 -14.61
CA PHE A 65 0.27 -9.78 -14.76
C PHE A 65 0.56 -8.28 -14.72
N ALA A 66 -0.20 -7.46 -15.46
CA ALA A 66 0.11 -6.04 -15.60
C ALA A 66 0.10 -5.27 -14.25
N PRO A 67 -0.95 -5.34 -13.41
CA PRO A 67 -0.94 -4.71 -12.09
C PRO A 67 0.12 -5.31 -11.16
N ARG A 68 0.36 -6.63 -11.20
CA ARG A 68 1.44 -7.28 -10.44
C ARG A 68 2.83 -6.75 -10.80
N ALA A 69 3.16 -6.72 -12.08
CA ALA A 69 4.41 -6.16 -12.56
C ALA A 69 4.52 -4.67 -12.21
N PHE A 70 3.43 -3.90 -12.29
CA PHE A 70 3.42 -2.51 -11.88
C PHE A 70 3.68 -2.33 -10.37
N PHE A 71 3.17 -3.25 -9.55
CA PHE A 71 3.41 -3.29 -8.10
C PHE A 71 4.91 -3.39 -7.76
N SER A 72 5.71 -4.08 -8.58
CA SER A 72 7.18 -4.13 -8.39
C SER A 72 7.86 -2.74 -8.38
N THR A 73 7.20 -1.70 -8.89
CA THR A 73 7.74 -0.33 -9.02
C THR A 73 7.34 0.60 -7.87
N LEU A 74 6.57 0.12 -6.88
CA LEU A 74 6.24 0.91 -5.69
C LEU A 74 7.48 1.12 -4.82
N THR A 75 7.40 2.11 -3.94
CA THR A 75 8.46 2.39 -2.97
C THR A 75 8.70 1.17 -2.09
N ASN A 76 9.97 0.79 -1.96
CA ASN A 76 10.41 -0.30 -1.09
C ASN A 76 9.83 -1.67 -1.48
N VAL A 77 9.61 -1.94 -2.78
CA VAL A 77 9.21 -3.26 -3.27
C VAL A 77 10.38 -4.02 -3.88
N ASN A 78 10.92 -3.53 -5.00
CA ASN A 78 11.91 -4.28 -5.78
C ASN A 78 13.10 -3.41 -6.17
N PHE A 79 14.28 -3.82 -5.71
CA PHE A 79 15.58 -3.19 -5.96
C PHE A 79 16.47 -4.01 -6.90
N ASP A 80 15.96 -5.12 -7.44
CA ASP A 80 16.67 -6.07 -8.29
C ASP A 80 16.47 -5.73 -9.77
N SER A 81 17.45 -5.02 -10.36
CA SER A 81 17.43 -4.58 -11.76
C SER A 81 17.17 -5.72 -12.76
N PRO A 82 17.87 -6.88 -12.73
CA PRO A 82 17.55 -8.04 -13.55
C PRO A 82 16.08 -8.45 -13.53
N ARG A 83 15.42 -8.44 -12.37
CA ARG A 83 14.00 -8.79 -12.26
C ARG A 83 13.08 -7.75 -12.85
N ILE A 84 13.37 -6.47 -12.65
CA ILE A 84 12.63 -5.38 -13.29
C ILE A 84 12.67 -5.52 -14.81
N VAL A 85 13.84 -5.84 -15.38
CA VAL A 85 13.97 -6.11 -16.82
C VAL A 85 13.22 -7.39 -17.21
N GLY A 86 13.23 -8.42 -16.37
CA GLY A 86 12.43 -9.63 -16.55
C GLY A 86 10.94 -9.33 -16.76
N TYR A 87 10.36 -8.50 -15.89
CA TYR A 87 8.98 -8.05 -16.04
C TYR A 87 8.76 -7.25 -17.34
N ALA A 88 9.72 -6.42 -17.76
CA ALA A 88 9.58 -5.65 -19.00
C ALA A 88 9.59 -6.55 -20.24
N ARG A 89 10.46 -7.59 -20.24
CA ARG A 89 10.49 -8.61 -21.30
C ARG A 89 9.18 -9.38 -21.37
N GLU A 90 8.66 -9.81 -20.22
CA GLU A 90 7.40 -10.54 -20.16
C GLU A 90 6.23 -9.67 -20.63
N ALA A 91 6.17 -8.40 -20.23
CA ALA A 91 5.16 -7.45 -20.70
C ALA A 91 5.16 -7.30 -22.24
N ILE A 92 6.35 -7.22 -22.84
CA ILE A 92 6.50 -7.14 -24.30
C ILE A 92 6.08 -8.45 -24.97
N ALA A 93 6.48 -9.60 -24.45
CA ALA A 93 6.10 -10.89 -24.99
C ALA A 93 4.57 -11.10 -24.98
N LEU A 94 3.93 -10.77 -23.85
CA LEU A 94 2.47 -10.79 -23.73
C LEU A 94 1.80 -9.82 -24.70
N ARG A 95 2.36 -8.63 -24.88
CA ARG A 95 1.85 -7.63 -25.84
C ARG A 95 1.89 -8.16 -27.26
N GLU A 96 3.00 -8.75 -27.69
CA GLU A 96 3.14 -9.31 -29.04
C GLU A 96 2.18 -10.49 -29.26
N ALA A 97 2.01 -11.36 -28.26
CA ALA A 97 1.03 -12.44 -28.32
C ALA A 97 -0.40 -11.91 -28.48
N LEU A 98 -0.76 -10.87 -27.72
CA LEU A 98 -2.09 -10.28 -27.77
C LEU A 98 -2.33 -9.51 -29.07
N LYS A 99 -1.32 -8.78 -29.55
CA LYS A 99 -1.30 -8.14 -30.87
C LYS A 99 -1.53 -9.14 -32.00
N ALA A 100 -0.87 -10.29 -31.96
CA ALA A 100 -1.06 -11.35 -32.96
C ALA A 100 -2.50 -11.89 -32.95
N GLN A 101 -3.12 -12.05 -31.77
CA GLN A 101 -4.52 -12.44 -31.66
C GLN A 101 -5.45 -11.38 -32.26
N CYS A 102 -5.22 -10.09 -31.96
CA CYS A 102 -5.98 -8.99 -32.56
C CYS A 102 -5.86 -8.97 -34.09
N LEU A 103 -4.66 -9.15 -34.64
CA LEU A 103 -4.41 -9.17 -36.08
C LEU A 103 -5.04 -10.39 -36.77
N ASN A 104 -5.17 -11.51 -36.06
CA ASN A 104 -5.89 -12.69 -36.55
C ASN A 104 -7.41 -12.46 -36.59
N ALA A 105 -7.96 -11.70 -35.62
CA ALA A 105 -9.36 -11.31 -35.63
C ALA A 105 -9.66 -10.23 -36.69
N ASP A 106 -8.73 -9.29 -36.89
CA ASP A 106 -8.82 -8.20 -37.85
C ASP A 106 -7.42 -7.77 -38.31
N ALA A 107 -7.09 -8.03 -39.59
CA ALA A 107 -5.78 -7.67 -40.17
C ALA A 107 -5.47 -6.16 -40.13
N ASN A 108 -6.49 -5.31 -39.94
CA ASN A 108 -6.37 -3.87 -39.78
C ASN A 108 -6.35 -3.42 -38.31
N ALA A 109 -6.29 -4.33 -37.34
CA ALA A 109 -6.14 -3.96 -35.93
C ALA A 109 -4.87 -3.11 -35.73
N ARG A 110 -5.04 -1.87 -35.27
CA ARG A 110 -3.96 -0.93 -34.95
C ARG A 110 -4.21 -0.30 -33.58
N VAL A 111 -3.14 0.11 -32.92
CA VAL A 111 -3.15 0.84 -31.65
C VAL A 111 -2.37 2.14 -31.83
N GLU A 112 -3.05 3.27 -31.65
CA GLU A 112 -2.42 4.59 -31.67
C GLU A 112 -1.96 4.95 -30.26
N ASN A 113 -0.83 4.36 -29.84
CA ASN A 113 -0.20 4.67 -28.56
C ASN A 113 1.32 4.68 -28.72
N PRO A 114 2.03 5.71 -28.21
CA PRO A 114 3.49 5.80 -28.33
C PRO A 114 4.25 4.59 -27.75
N MET A 115 3.65 3.86 -26.82
CA MET A 115 4.25 2.69 -26.16
C MET A 115 3.88 1.36 -26.82
N ALA A 116 2.94 1.35 -27.79
CA ALA A 116 2.37 0.13 -28.37
C ALA A 116 3.38 -0.77 -29.08
N GLU A 117 4.50 -0.20 -29.53
CA GLU A 117 5.54 -0.87 -30.31
C GLU A 117 6.92 -0.84 -29.61
N LEU A 118 6.97 -0.43 -28.33
CA LEU A 118 8.21 -0.34 -27.57
C LEU A 118 8.93 -1.69 -27.50
N GLN A 119 10.19 -1.76 -27.93
CA GLN A 119 11.06 -2.94 -27.77
C GLN A 119 12.23 -2.61 -26.85
N LEU A 120 12.78 -3.62 -26.17
CA LEU A 120 14.03 -3.44 -25.42
C LEU A 120 15.21 -3.32 -26.38
N ALA A 121 16.11 -2.36 -26.13
CA ALA A 121 17.22 -2.08 -27.04
C ALA A 121 18.31 -3.17 -27.04
N SER A 122 18.52 -3.85 -25.91
CA SER A 122 19.44 -4.99 -25.78
C SER A 122 19.15 -5.76 -24.47
N ASP A 123 20.02 -6.72 -24.13
CA ASP A 123 20.00 -7.41 -22.84
C ASP A 123 20.94 -6.78 -21.78
N ASP A 124 21.73 -5.79 -22.17
CA ASP A 124 22.67 -5.09 -21.29
C ASP A 124 21.95 -4.05 -20.42
N LEU A 125 22.18 -4.10 -19.10
CA LEU A 125 21.54 -3.17 -18.16
C LEU A 125 21.90 -1.71 -18.44
N GLY A 126 23.12 -1.43 -18.89
CA GLY A 126 23.57 -0.08 -19.20
C GLY A 126 22.90 0.50 -20.46
N ASP A 127 22.74 -0.30 -21.51
CA ASP A 127 21.97 0.06 -22.71
C ASP A 127 20.50 0.31 -22.37
N LEU A 128 19.89 -0.56 -21.58
CA LEU A 128 18.51 -0.42 -21.13
C LEU A 128 18.31 0.82 -20.25
N GLN A 129 19.28 1.13 -19.39
CA GLN A 129 19.28 2.37 -18.61
C GLN A 129 19.35 3.60 -19.51
N ARG A 130 20.17 3.58 -20.58
CA ARG A 130 20.21 4.68 -21.57
C ARG A 130 18.88 4.81 -22.31
N GLN A 131 18.26 3.69 -22.68
CA GLN A 131 16.94 3.68 -23.29
C GLN A 131 15.87 4.28 -22.37
N ALA A 132 15.91 3.95 -21.08
CA ALA A 132 14.97 4.42 -20.07
C ALA A 132 14.91 5.97 -19.96
N ALA A 133 15.97 6.69 -20.33
CA ALA A 133 15.96 8.15 -20.36
C ALA A 133 14.86 8.74 -21.26
N GLY A 134 14.39 8.01 -22.27
CA GLY A 134 13.25 8.41 -23.11
C GLY A 134 11.88 8.33 -22.42
N PHE A 135 11.82 7.70 -21.24
CA PHE A 135 10.60 7.40 -20.49
C PHE A 135 10.59 7.99 -19.07
N THR A 136 11.61 8.78 -18.70
CA THR A 136 11.62 9.48 -17.41
C THR A 136 10.33 10.32 -17.24
N PRO A 137 9.63 10.24 -16.09
CA PRO A 137 8.31 10.86 -15.92
C PRO A 137 8.28 12.38 -16.13
N ASN A 138 9.42 13.06 -15.97
CA ASN A 138 9.56 14.50 -16.09
C ASN A 138 10.17 14.97 -17.43
N LYS A 139 10.28 14.11 -18.45
CA LYS A 139 10.99 14.43 -19.71
C LYS A 139 10.46 15.67 -20.44
N ASP A 140 9.17 15.93 -20.34
CA ASP A 140 8.45 17.01 -21.00
C ASP A 140 8.06 18.13 -20.03
N LYS A 141 8.61 18.13 -18.80
CA LYS A 141 8.33 19.12 -17.75
C LYS A 141 8.43 20.57 -18.25
N ALA A 142 9.44 20.86 -19.06
CA ALA A 142 9.65 22.20 -19.61
C ALA A 142 8.52 22.66 -20.55
N ALA A 143 7.84 21.72 -21.22
CA ALA A 143 6.74 22.01 -22.14
C ALA A 143 5.38 22.08 -21.45
N ILE A 144 5.12 21.19 -20.48
CA ILE A 144 3.80 21.06 -19.82
C ILE A 144 3.69 21.84 -18.50
N GLY A 145 4.82 22.25 -17.90
CA GLY A 145 4.84 22.90 -16.59
C GLY A 145 4.63 21.95 -15.40
N GLU A 146 4.81 22.49 -14.18
CA GLU A 146 4.85 21.66 -12.97
C GLU A 146 3.48 21.15 -12.53
N ASN A 147 2.41 21.94 -12.74
CA ASN A 147 1.05 21.56 -12.35
C ASN A 147 0.57 20.33 -13.16
N ILE A 148 0.76 20.34 -14.48
CA ILE A 148 0.37 19.21 -15.33
C ILE A 148 1.22 17.97 -15.02
N LEU A 149 2.54 18.14 -14.85
CA LEU A 149 3.41 17.04 -14.41
C LEU A 149 2.92 16.47 -13.07
N GLY A 150 2.61 17.32 -12.11
CA GLY A 150 2.14 16.91 -10.79
C GLY A 150 0.87 16.08 -10.81
N LEU A 151 -0.11 16.47 -11.63
CA LEU A 151 -1.35 15.71 -11.81
C LEU A 151 -1.14 14.40 -12.58
N ARG A 152 -0.26 14.38 -13.58
CA ARG A 152 0.13 13.14 -14.27
C ARG A 152 0.77 12.14 -13.31
N LEU A 153 1.64 12.64 -12.42
CA LEU A 153 2.25 11.83 -11.37
C LEU A 153 1.24 11.38 -10.31
N LEU A 154 0.28 12.23 -9.93
CA LEU A 154 -0.82 11.85 -9.05
C LEU A 154 -1.61 10.66 -9.62
N CYS A 155 -1.95 10.68 -10.90
CA CYS A 155 -2.63 9.57 -11.58
C CYS A 155 -1.74 8.31 -11.61
N LEU A 156 -0.48 8.44 -12.03
CA LEU A 156 0.44 7.31 -12.10
C LEU A 156 0.62 6.64 -10.73
N TYR A 157 0.82 7.43 -9.67
CA TYR A 157 1.05 6.91 -8.32
C TYR A 157 -0.24 6.43 -7.65
N GLY A 158 -1.39 7.02 -7.95
CA GLY A 158 -2.69 6.47 -7.56
C GLY A 158 -2.93 5.09 -8.19
N LEU A 159 -2.67 4.96 -9.49
CA LEU A 159 -2.82 3.69 -10.20
C LEU A 159 -1.85 2.61 -9.66
N LYS A 160 -0.63 3.00 -9.27
CA LYS A 160 0.32 2.11 -8.57
C LYS A 160 -0.28 1.55 -7.28
N GLY A 161 -0.91 2.40 -6.47
CA GLY A 161 -1.58 1.98 -5.24
C GLY A 161 -2.72 1.00 -5.52
N ALA A 162 -3.57 1.30 -6.50
CA ALA A 162 -4.66 0.41 -6.89
C ALA A 162 -4.14 -0.96 -7.36
N ALA A 163 -3.08 -0.97 -8.17
CA ALA A 163 -2.47 -2.19 -8.70
C ALA A 163 -1.97 -3.14 -7.59
N ALA A 164 -1.47 -2.60 -6.48
CA ALA A 164 -1.08 -3.41 -5.33
C ALA A 164 -2.27 -4.15 -4.70
N TYR A 165 -3.41 -3.47 -4.52
CA TYR A 165 -4.62 -4.11 -4.00
C TYR A 165 -5.27 -5.06 -5.02
N MET A 166 -5.17 -4.76 -6.32
CA MET A 166 -5.61 -5.66 -7.38
C MET A 166 -4.83 -6.98 -7.35
N GLU A 167 -3.52 -6.93 -7.11
CA GLU A 167 -2.71 -8.15 -6.95
C GLU A 167 -3.12 -8.95 -5.72
N HIS A 168 -3.27 -8.31 -4.56
CA HIS A 168 -3.70 -9.02 -3.34
C HIS A 168 -5.10 -9.63 -3.50
N ALA A 169 -6.03 -8.95 -4.17
CA ALA A 169 -7.34 -9.50 -4.51
C ALA A 169 -7.19 -10.72 -5.44
N HIS A 170 -6.39 -10.60 -6.51
CA HIS A 170 -6.16 -11.67 -7.47
C HIS A 170 -5.55 -12.92 -6.82
N VAL A 171 -4.59 -12.75 -5.90
CA VAL A 171 -3.97 -13.84 -5.15
C VAL A 171 -5.00 -14.65 -4.36
N LEU A 172 -6.08 -14.01 -3.91
CA LEU A 172 -7.24 -14.61 -3.23
C LEU A 172 -8.34 -15.10 -4.20
N GLY A 173 -8.06 -15.11 -5.50
CA GLY A 173 -9.01 -15.51 -6.54
C GLY A 173 -10.10 -14.47 -6.82
N GLN A 174 -9.98 -13.25 -6.30
CA GLN A 174 -10.94 -12.18 -6.51
C GLN A 174 -10.50 -11.28 -7.66
N TYR A 175 -11.37 -11.13 -8.65
CA TYR A 175 -11.14 -10.22 -9.77
C TYR A 175 -12.46 -9.80 -10.42
N ASP A 176 -12.39 -8.73 -11.20
CA ASP A 176 -13.52 -8.17 -11.93
C ASP A 176 -13.02 -7.65 -13.28
N ASN A 177 -13.66 -8.08 -14.37
CA ASN A 177 -13.22 -7.74 -15.73
C ASN A 177 -13.37 -6.25 -16.05
N ASP A 178 -14.34 -5.57 -15.45
CA ASP A 178 -14.53 -4.13 -15.64
C ASP A 178 -13.45 -3.34 -14.89
N ILE A 179 -13.02 -3.81 -13.70
CA ILE A 179 -11.86 -3.25 -13.00
C ILE A 179 -10.60 -3.41 -13.85
N TYR A 180 -10.34 -4.59 -14.42
CA TYR A 180 -9.18 -4.78 -15.30
C TYR A 180 -9.25 -3.94 -16.57
N ALA A 181 -10.43 -3.86 -17.20
CA ALA A 181 -10.63 -2.98 -18.36
C ALA A 181 -10.36 -1.51 -18.01
N GLN A 182 -10.83 -1.04 -16.85
CA GLN A 182 -10.58 0.32 -16.37
C GLN A 182 -9.10 0.56 -16.06
N TYR A 183 -8.42 -0.39 -15.41
CA TYR A 183 -6.97 -0.34 -15.17
C TYR A 183 -6.20 -0.18 -16.49
N HIS A 184 -6.49 -1.04 -17.48
CA HIS A 184 -5.82 -0.97 -18.78
C HIS A 184 -6.13 0.33 -19.52
N LYS A 185 -7.37 0.85 -19.41
CA LYS A 185 -7.77 2.15 -19.98
C LYS A 185 -6.89 3.27 -19.46
N ILE A 186 -6.77 3.36 -18.14
CA ILE A 186 -5.98 4.41 -17.48
C ILE A 186 -4.49 4.22 -17.77
N MET A 187 -3.97 2.99 -17.69
CA MET A 187 -2.56 2.69 -17.95
C MET A 187 -2.17 3.03 -19.39
N ALA A 188 -2.97 2.62 -20.38
CA ALA A 188 -2.74 2.97 -21.78
C ALA A 188 -2.79 4.49 -22.01
N TRP A 189 -3.80 5.17 -21.44
CA TRP A 189 -3.95 6.63 -21.55
C TRP A 189 -2.76 7.38 -20.95
N LEU A 190 -2.25 6.97 -19.80
CA LEU A 190 -1.02 7.56 -19.23
C LEU A 190 0.19 7.41 -20.18
N GLY A 191 0.23 6.34 -20.99
CA GLY A 191 1.26 6.12 -22.02
C GLY A 191 1.20 7.08 -23.21
N THR A 192 0.10 7.83 -23.39
CA THR A 192 -0.01 8.89 -24.39
C THR A 192 0.49 10.25 -23.88
N TRP A 193 1.06 10.30 -22.67
CA TRP A 193 1.60 11.52 -22.05
C TRP A 193 0.57 12.66 -21.96
N PRO A 194 -0.62 12.41 -21.36
CA PRO A 194 -1.69 13.40 -21.31
C PRO A 194 -1.23 14.67 -20.61
N ALA A 195 -1.68 15.83 -21.13
CA ALA A 195 -1.29 17.14 -20.63
C ALA A 195 -2.50 18.06 -20.34
N ASP A 196 -3.72 17.56 -20.52
CA ASP A 196 -4.92 18.33 -20.15
C ASP A 196 -5.17 18.24 -18.64
N MET A 197 -5.26 19.38 -17.99
CA MET A 197 -5.38 19.48 -16.53
C MET A 197 -6.70 18.90 -16.01
N ASN A 198 -7.82 19.14 -16.71
CA ASN A 198 -9.13 18.68 -16.26
C ASN A 198 -9.25 17.17 -16.43
N ALA A 199 -8.82 16.63 -17.57
CA ALA A 199 -8.80 15.19 -17.81
C ALA A 199 -7.91 14.45 -16.80
N LEU A 200 -6.79 15.04 -16.38
CA LEU A 200 -5.95 14.47 -15.33
C LEU A 200 -6.62 14.49 -13.95
N LEU A 201 -7.32 15.57 -13.60
CA LEU A 201 -8.09 15.64 -12.36
C LEU A 201 -9.25 14.62 -12.35
N GLU A 202 -9.98 14.50 -13.45
CA GLU A 202 -11.05 13.52 -13.63
C GLU A 202 -10.50 12.09 -13.51
N CYS A 203 -9.40 11.80 -14.21
CA CYS A 203 -8.73 10.50 -14.12
C CYS A 203 -8.29 10.18 -12.68
N ALA A 204 -7.82 11.16 -11.91
CA ALA A 204 -7.45 10.94 -10.51
C ALA A 204 -8.66 10.52 -9.66
N MET A 205 -9.85 11.08 -9.92
CA MET A 205 -11.09 10.67 -9.26
C MET A 205 -11.58 9.30 -9.77
N GLU A 206 -11.48 9.01 -11.07
CA GLU A 206 -11.78 7.69 -11.63
C GLU A 206 -10.93 6.58 -10.99
N ILE A 207 -9.63 6.85 -10.76
CA ILE A 207 -8.73 5.93 -10.04
C ILE A 207 -9.22 5.69 -8.61
N GLY A 208 -9.68 6.74 -7.92
CA GLY A 208 -10.25 6.62 -6.57
C GLY A 208 -11.49 5.72 -6.54
N GLN A 209 -12.42 5.90 -7.49
CA GLN A 209 -13.62 5.07 -7.60
C GLN A 209 -13.30 3.62 -7.98
N MET A 210 -12.37 3.41 -8.91
CA MET A 210 -11.87 2.08 -9.25
C MET A 210 -11.28 1.40 -8.02
N ASN A 211 -10.46 2.11 -7.26
CA ASN A 211 -9.82 1.57 -6.06
C ASN A 211 -10.82 1.22 -4.95
N PHE A 212 -11.92 1.98 -4.80
CA PHE A 212 -12.99 1.62 -3.89
C PHE A 212 -13.56 0.22 -4.20
N ARG A 213 -13.79 -0.07 -5.49
CA ARG A 213 -14.23 -1.40 -5.95
C ARG A 213 -13.16 -2.47 -5.71
N VAL A 214 -11.89 -2.15 -5.95
CA VAL A 214 -10.76 -3.06 -5.69
C VAL A 214 -10.68 -3.43 -4.21
N MET A 215 -10.74 -2.45 -3.29
CA MET A 215 -10.69 -2.74 -1.86
C MET A 215 -11.93 -3.54 -1.40
N SER A 216 -13.09 -3.33 -2.03
CA SER A 216 -14.29 -4.12 -1.74
C SER A 216 -14.11 -5.61 -2.09
N ILE A 217 -13.55 -5.93 -3.26
CA ILE A 217 -13.29 -7.34 -3.61
C ILE A 217 -12.12 -7.94 -2.81
N LEU A 218 -11.15 -7.12 -2.39
CA LEU A 218 -10.08 -7.54 -1.48
C LEU A 218 -10.63 -7.90 -0.09
N ASP A 219 -11.43 -7.02 0.52
CA ASP A 219 -12.13 -7.30 1.80
C ASP A 219 -12.96 -8.58 1.70
N ALA A 220 -13.73 -8.75 0.61
CA ALA A 220 -14.51 -9.97 0.40
C ALA A 220 -13.63 -11.22 0.28
N GLY A 221 -12.50 -11.14 -0.44
CA GLY A 221 -11.54 -12.24 -0.58
C GLY A 221 -10.93 -12.65 0.76
N GLU A 222 -10.47 -11.68 1.54
CA GLU A 222 -9.83 -11.93 2.84
C GLU A 222 -10.84 -12.49 3.84
N THR A 223 -12.01 -11.87 3.95
CA THR A 223 -13.02 -12.27 4.94
C THR A 223 -13.72 -13.58 4.59
N SER A 224 -13.95 -13.89 3.31
CA SER A 224 -14.51 -15.18 2.90
C SER A 224 -13.50 -16.34 3.06
N THR A 225 -12.20 -16.06 2.91
CA THR A 225 -11.15 -17.08 3.02
C THR A 225 -10.72 -17.31 4.47
N TYR A 226 -10.57 -16.23 5.25
CA TYR A 226 -9.96 -16.29 6.58
C TYR A 226 -10.92 -15.97 7.74
N GLY A 227 -12.19 -15.67 7.42
CA GLY A 227 -13.22 -15.23 8.36
C GLY A 227 -13.16 -13.72 8.63
N HIS A 228 -14.24 -13.14 9.15
CA HIS A 228 -14.23 -11.73 9.54
C HIS A 228 -13.33 -11.48 10.75
N PRO A 229 -12.50 -10.42 10.74
CA PRO A 229 -11.67 -10.09 11.89
C PRO A 229 -12.49 -9.85 13.16
N THR A 230 -12.01 -10.39 14.27
CA THR A 230 -12.63 -10.22 15.60
C THR A 230 -11.61 -9.73 16.64
N PRO A 231 -12.04 -8.92 17.64
CA PRO A 231 -11.14 -8.38 18.66
C PRO A 231 -10.30 -9.47 19.34
N THR A 232 -8.98 -9.30 19.30
CA THR A 232 -8.00 -10.30 19.79
C THR A 232 -6.82 -9.61 20.45
N GLN A 233 -6.33 -10.18 21.55
CA GLN A 233 -5.09 -9.77 22.19
C GLN A 233 -3.88 -10.42 21.51
N VAL A 234 -2.90 -9.61 21.11
CA VAL A 234 -1.70 -10.04 20.41
C VAL A 234 -0.47 -9.72 21.24
N ASN A 235 0.36 -10.72 21.50
CA ASN A 235 1.64 -10.51 22.17
C ASN A 235 2.64 -9.82 21.22
N VAL A 236 3.24 -8.72 21.67
CA VAL A 236 4.27 -7.99 20.91
C VAL A 236 5.69 -8.19 21.46
N LYS A 237 5.87 -9.24 22.26
CA LYS A 237 7.12 -9.59 22.93
C LYS A 237 7.60 -10.98 22.53
N ALA A 238 8.92 -11.20 22.63
CA ALA A 238 9.51 -12.47 22.22
C ALA A 238 8.99 -13.64 23.05
N THR A 239 8.80 -14.77 22.39
CA THR A 239 8.49 -16.09 22.94
C THR A 239 9.62 -17.04 22.54
N ALA A 240 10.11 -17.83 23.51
CA ALA A 240 11.21 -18.76 23.30
C ALA A 240 10.94 -19.74 22.15
N GLY A 241 12.01 -20.14 21.45
CA GLY A 241 11.98 -21.13 20.39
C GLY A 241 12.36 -20.60 19.02
N LYS A 242 12.46 -21.53 18.07
CA LYS A 242 12.78 -21.23 16.66
C LYS A 242 11.64 -20.45 16.04
N CYS A 243 11.96 -19.54 15.14
CA CYS A 243 10.97 -18.60 14.65
C CYS A 243 11.22 -18.15 13.21
N ILE A 244 10.15 -17.81 12.51
CA ILE A 244 10.15 -17.12 11.21
C ILE A 244 9.38 -15.81 11.40
N LEU A 245 9.88 -14.73 10.81
CA LEU A 245 9.16 -13.46 10.74
C LEU A 245 8.57 -13.29 9.34
N ILE A 246 7.29 -12.97 9.22
CA ILE A 246 6.68 -12.59 7.95
C ILE A 246 6.22 -11.14 7.97
N SER A 247 6.56 -10.41 6.92
CA SER A 247 6.34 -8.97 6.77
C SER A 247 5.73 -8.68 5.39
N GLY A 248 5.12 -7.51 5.23
CA GLY A 248 4.34 -7.13 4.06
C GLY A 248 2.85 -7.21 4.34
N HIS A 249 2.04 -7.64 3.37
CA HIS A 249 0.57 -7.58 3.47
C HIS A 249 -0.14 -8.89 3.10
N ASP A 250 0.54 -9.83 2.43
CA ASP A 250 -0.13 -10.96 1.81
C ASP A 250 -0.56 -12.04 2.82
N LEU A 251 -1.87 -12.16 3.04
CA LEU A 251 -2.42 -13.13 3.98
C LEU A 251 -2.39 -14.57 3.46
N LYS A 252 -2.33 -14.79 2.14
CA LYS A 252 -2.20 -16.13 1.56
C LYS A 252 -0.82 -16.70 1.81
N ASP A 253 0.21 -15.88 1.71
CA ASP A 253 1.57 -16.27 2.06
C ASP A 253 1.68 -16.67 3.52
N LEU A 254 1.09 -15.88 4.43
CA LEU A 254 1.03 -16.24 5.84
C LEU A 254 0.30 -17.56 6.05
N TYR A 255 -0.85 -17.75 5.40
CA TYR A 255 -1.60 -19.00 5.51
C TYR A 255 -0.82 -20.21 5.02
N ASN A 256 -0.16 -20.09 3.86
CA ASN A 256 0.69 -21.14 3.29
C ASN A 256 1.89 -21.45 4.20
N LEU A 257 2.54 -20.41 4.73
CA LEU A 257 3.63 -20.54 5.69
C LEU A 257 3.15 -21.23 6.98
N LEU A 258 2.00 -20.83 7.53
CA LEU A 258 1.43 -21.43 8.74
C LEU A 258 1.11 -22.91 8.55
N LYS A 259 0.52 -23.28 7.41
CA LYS A 259 0.27 -24.68 7.05
C LYS A 259 1.54 -25.51 6.98
N GLN A 260 2.58 -24.96 6.35
CA GLN A 260 3.84 -25.70 6.15
C GLN A 260 4.71 -25.75 7.41
N THR A 261 4.54 -24.80 8.33
CA THR A 261 5.24 -24.77 9.63
C THR A 261 4.52 -25.55 10.73
N GLU A 262 3.27 -25.98 10.51
CA GLU A 262 2.52 -26.75 11.50
C GLU A 262 3.23 -28.07 11.85
N GLY A 263 3.43 -28.31 13.15
CA GLY A 263 4.14 -29.50 13.65
C GLY A 263 5.67 -29.49 13.49
N THR A 264 6.26 -28.43 12.93
CA THR A 264 7.72 -28.34 12.70
C THR A 264 8.52 -27.86 13.92
N GLY A 265 7.84 -27.34 14.95
CA GLY A 265 8.46 -26.69 16.12
C GLY A 265 8.97 -25.27 15.86
N VAL A 266 8.61 -24.66 14.72
CA VAL A 266 8.95 -23.28 14.36
C VAL A 266 7.75 -22.37 14.60
N ASN A 267 7.94 -21.34 15.42
CA ASN A 267 6.97 -20.27 15.64
C ASN A 267 6.94 -19.31 14.45
N VAL A 268 5.78 -18.71 14.17
CA VAL A 268 5.59 -17.66 13.17
C VAL A 268 5.24 -16.37 13.89
N TYR A 269 5.95 -15.30 13.54
CA TYR A 269 5.66 -13.94 13.95
C TYR A 269 5.24 -13.11 12.74
N THR A 270 4.32 -12.19 12.94
CA THR A 270 4.04 -11.11 11.98
C THR A 270 4.93 -9.90 12.25
N HIS A 271 5.11 -9.05 11.26
CA HIS A 271 5.73 -7.73 11.39
C HIS A 271 5.00 -6.69 10.52
N GLY A 272 4.98 -5.44 10.99
CA GLY A 272 4.42 -4.32 10.25
C GLY A 272 2.96 -4.53 9.85
N GLU A 273 2.69 -4.43 8.56
CA GLU A 273 1.33 -4.57 8.00
C GLU A 273 0.77 -6.00 8.09
N MET A 274 1.53 -6.99 8.59
CA MET A 274 1.00 -8.32 8.88
C MET A 274 0.31 -8.42 10.25
N LEU A 275 0.43 -7.42 11.13
CA LEU A 275 -0.22 -7.42 12.46
C LEU A 275 -1.74 -7.73 12.43
N PRO A 276 -2.54 -7.19 11.50
CA PRO A 276 -3.97 -7.44 11.44
C PRO A 276 -4.36 -8.91 11.22
N ALA A 277 -3.44 -9.73 10.69
CA ALA A 277 -3.67 -11.15 10.46
C ALA A 277 -4.15 -11.92 11.71
N HIS A 278 -3.76 -11.45 12.90
CA HIS A 278 -4.18 -12.04 14.18
C HIS A 278 -5.68 -11.88 14.48
N GLY A 279 -6.36 -10.93 13.84
CA GLY A 279 -7.80 -10.76 13.96
C GLY A 279 -8.60 -11.83 13.22
N TYR A 280 -8.03 -12.45 12.19
CA TYR A 280 -8.69 -13.41 11.31
C TYR A 280 -8.79 -14.81 11.96
N PRO A 281 -10.01 -15.35 12.16
CA PRO A 281 -10.22 -16.63 12.85
C PRO A 281 -9.45 -17.82 12.26
N GLU A 282 -9.38 -17.93 10.93
CA GLU A 282 -8.72 -19.06 10.27
C GLU A 282 -7.19 -18.99 10.30
N LEU A 283 -6.61 -17.82 10.55
CA LEU A 283 -5.17 -17.63 10.73
C LEU A 283 -4.79 -17.84 12.19
N ARG A 284 -5.53 -17.25 13.13
CA ARG A 284 -5.21 -17.35 14.58
C ARG A 284 -5.48 -18.74 15.18
N LYS A 285 -6.13 -19.66 14.45
CA LYS A 285 -6.31 -21.05 14.91
C LYS A 285 -4.97 -21.80 15.01
N PHE A 286 -3.98 -21.42 14.19
CA PHE A 286 -2.63 -21.96 14.23
C PHE A 286 -1.91 -21.48 15.49
N LYS A 287 -1.69 -22.38 16.45
CA LYS A 287 -1.16 -22.02 17.79
C LYS A 287 0.29 -21.53 17.76
N HIS A 288 1.03 -21.83 16.70
CA HIS A 288 2.38 -21.35 16.48
C HIS A 288 2.43 -20.00 15.76
N LEU A 289 1.29 -19.38 15.40
CA LEU A 289 1.22 -17.93 15.14
C LEU A 289 1.23 -17.20 16.49
N ILE A 290 2.43 -16.92 17.02
CA ILE A 290 2.55 -16.60 18.46
C ILE A 290 2.47 -15.10 18.78
N GLY A 291 2.65 -14.21 17.80
CA GLY A 291 2.60 -12.77 18.05
C GLY A 291 3.09 -11.89 16.89
N ASN A 292 3.26 -10.61 17.19
CA ASN A 292 3.81 -9.62 16.26
C ASN A 292 5.13 -9.06 16.78
N TYR A 293 6.20 -9.16 16.00
CA TYR A 293 7.51 -8.63 16.39
C TYR A 293 7.73 -7.22 15.83
N GLY A 294 8.39 -6.37 16.61
CA GLY A 294 8.87 -5.07 16.14
C GLY A 294 7.81 -3.95 16.10
N SER A 295 7.95 -3.07 15.11
CA SER A 295 7.14 -1.86 14.93
C SER A 295 6.89 -1.55 13.44
N GLY A 296 6.91 -0.26 13.05
CA GLY A 296 6.76 0.17 11.66
C GLY A 296 7.99 -0.18 10.81
N TRP A 297 7.77 -0.31 9.51
CA TRP A 297 8.76 -0.82 8.54
C TRP A 297 10.13 -0.12 8.58
N GLN A 298 10.17 1.16 8.93
CA GLN A 298 11.39 1.96 8.93
C GLN A 298 12.42 1.49 9.98
N ASN A 299 11.98 0.74 11.00
CA ASN A 299 12.86 0.26 12.08
C ASN A 299 13.46 -1.12 11.78
N GLN A 300 13.12 -1.73 10.63
CA GLN A 300 13.46 -3.12 10.37
C GLN A 300 14.97 -3.39 10.27
N GLN A 301 15.81 -2.40 9.94
CA GLN A 301 17.26 -2.59 9.97
C GLN A 301 17.79 -2.97 11.36
N VAL A 302 17.18 -2.44 12.42
CA VAL A 302 17.53 -2.77 13.81
C VAL A 302 16.73 -3.98 14.29
N GLU A 303 15.44 -4.02 13.98
CA GLU A 303 14.54 -5.07 14.46
C GLU A 303 14.85 -6.42 13.81
N PHE A 304 15.02 -6.49 12.48
CA PHE A 304 15.34 -7.75 11.79
C PHE A 304 16.73 -8.25 12.16
N ALA A 305 17.70 -7.35 12.33
CA ALA A 305 19.03 -7.70 12.83
C ALA A 305 18.98 -8.40 14.19
N ARG A 306 18.05 -8.00 15.07
CA ARG A 306 17.84 -8.61 16.40
C ARG A 306 16.94 -9.85 16.38
N PHE A 307 16.10 -10.01 15.36
CA PHE A 307 15.26 -11.19 15.21
C PHE A 307 16.14 -12.42 14.92
N PRO A 308 16.06 -13.52 15.67
CA PRO A 308 17.03 -14.62 15.61
C PRO A 308 16.69 -15.71 14.58
N GLY A 309 15.72 -15.47 13.69
CA GLY A 309 15.28 -16.41 12.65
C GLY A 309 15.25 -15.78 11.25
N PRO A 310 14.83 -16.52 10.22
CA PRO A 310 14.68 -15.95 8.89
C PRO A 310 13.46 -15.02 8.79
N ILE A 311 13.51 -14.12 7.81
CA ILE A 311 12.46 -13.14 7.52
C ILE A 311 11.92 -13.38 6.10
N VAL A 312 10.60 -13.34 5.93
CA VAL A 312 9.91 -13.43 4.65
C VAL A 312 9.23 -12.10 4.33
N MET A 313 9.59 -11.50 3.20
CA MET A 313 9.00 -10.27 2.68
C MET A 313 8.00 -10.59 1.57
N THR A 314 6.70 -10.42 1.86
CA THR A 314 5.59 -10.69 0.91
C THR A 314 5.29 -9.51 -0.01
N SER A 315 5.58 -8.29 0.45
CA SER A 315 5.39 -7.03 -0.27
C SER A 315 6.36 -5.96 0.25
N ASN A 316 6.15 -4.68 -0.12
CA ASN A 316 6.79 -3.56 0.58
C ASN A 316 6.43 -3.54 2.08
N CYS A 317 7.28 -2.99 2.95
CA CYS A 317 8.47 -2.19 2.65
C CYS A 317 9.78 -2.90 3.00
N ILE A 318 10.54 -3.37 1.99
CA ILE A 318 11.92 -3.83 2.18
C ILE A 318 12.90 -2.64 2.10
N ILE A 319 13.90 -2.62 2.98
CA ILE A 319 15.01 -1.66 2.99
C ILE A 319 16.31 -2.44 3.08
N ASP A 320 17.44 -1.75 2.92
CA ASP A 320 18.75 -2.37 2.80
C ASP A 320 19.05 -3.36 3.95
N PRO A 321 19.10 -4.68 3.66
CA PRO A 321 19.34 -5.71 4.66
C PRO A 321 20.82 -5.81 5.07
N THR A 322 21.73 -5.30 4.24
CA THR A 322 23.18 -5.37 4.50
C THR A 322 23.59 -4.44 5.65
N VAL A 323 22.85 -3.34 5.86
CA VAL A 323 23.06 -2.40 6.98
C VAL A 323 22.87 -3.09 8.33
N GLY A 324 21.92 -4.03 8.42
CA GLY A 324 21.67 -4.82 9.63
C GLY A 324 22.33 -6.20 9.63
N ALA A 325 23.09 -6.55 8.58
CA ALA A 325 23.72 -7.85 8.39
C ALA A 325 22.76 -9.04 8.60
N TYR A 326 21.60 -9.00 7.94
CA TYR A 326 20.61 -10.09 7.91
C TYR A 326 20.24 -10.51 6.48
N ASP A 327 21.04 -10.09 5.50
CA ASP A 327 20.88 -10.41 4.07
C ASP A 327 20.99 -11.92 3.78
N ASP A 328 21.63 -12.69 4.65
CA ASP A 328 21.76 -14.15 4.57
C ASP A 328 20.51 -14.94 4.99
N ARG A 329 19.56 -14.27 5.65
CA ARG A 329 18.36 -14.91 6.24
C ARG A 329 17.06 -14.14 5.99
N ILE A 330 17.09 -13.10 5.17
CA ILE A 330 15.89 -12.51 4.60
C ILE A 330 15.59 -13.14 3.25
N TRP A 331 14.30 -13.34 2.99
CA TRP A 331 13.78 -13.97 1.79
C TRP A 331 12.75 -13.04 1.18
N THR A 332 12.88 -12.84 -0.12
CA THR A 332 11.88 -12.13 -0.91
C THR A 332 10.96 -13.15 -1.59
N ARG A 333 9.75 -12.73 -1.97
CA ARG A 333 8.86 -13.54 -2.81
C ARG A 333 7.98 -12.65 -3.69
N SER A 334 7.37 -13.25 -4.71
CA SER A 334 6.50 -12.53 -5.66
C SER A 334 7.20 -11.27 -6.22
N ILE A 335 6.61 -10.09 -6.05
CA ILE A 335 7.09 -8.82 -6.59
C ILE A 335 8.27 -8.24 -5.83
N VAL A 336 8.58 -8.72 -4.63
CA VAL A 336 9.66 -8.20 -3.80
C VAL A 336 11.00 -8.69 -4.34
N GLY A 337 12.00 -7.81 -4.37
CA GLY A 337 13.35 -8.17 -4.82
C GLY A 337 14.41 -7.28 -4.20
N TRP A 338 15.56 -7.89 -3.90
CA TRP A 338 16.76 -7.17 -3.47
C TRP A 338 18.01 -7.90 -4.02
N PRO A 339 19.00 -7.19 -4.59
CA PRO A 339 20.19 -7.83 -5.15
C PRO A 339 20.92 -8.72 -4.14
N GLY A 340 21.15 -9.98 -4.51
CA GLY A 340 21.89 -10.94 -3.68
C GLY A 340 21.08 -11.60 -2.55
N VAL A 341 19.82 -11.19 -2.34
CA VAL A 341 18.93 -11.81 -1.34
C VAL A 341 18.20 -13.00 -1.94
N SER A 342 18.02 -14.05 -1.14
CA SER A 342 17.31 -15.26 -1.57
C SER A 342 15.85 -14.96 -1.95
N HIS A 343 15.33 -15.68 -2.96
CA HIS A 343 13.95 -15.57 -3.41
C HIS A 343 13.21 -16.89 -3.28
N LEU A 344 11.99 -16.87 -2.74
CA LEU A 344 11.09 -18.01 -2.74
C LEU A 344 10.25 -18.00 -4.02
N GLU A 345 10.27 -19.12 -4.73
CA GLU A 345 9.47 -19.35 -5.93
C GLU A 345 8.18 -20.08 -5.59
N GLY A 346 7.06 -19.60 -6.11
CA GLY A 346 5.74 -20.20 -5.89
C GLY A 346 5.30 -20.22 -4.42
N ASP A 347 4.71 -21.34 -4.02
CA ASP A 347 4.10 -21.54 -2.69
C ASP A 347 4.95 -22.41 -1.75
N ASP A 348 6.18 -22.78 -2.12
CA ASP A 348 7.05 -23.63 -1.29
C ASP A 348 7.89 -22.82 -0.30
N PHE A 349 7.57 -22.94 1.00
CA PHE A 349 8.31 -22.31 2.10
C PHE A 349 9.33 -23.24 2.76
N ALA A 350 9.50 -24.49 2.28
CA ALA A 350 10.43 -25.46 2.85
C ALA A 350 11.86 -24.92 3.04
N PRO A 351 12.46 -24.13 2.12
CA PRO A 351 13.80 -23.57 2.32
C PRO A 351 13.90 -22.66 3.56
N VAL A 352 12.92 -21.78 3.76
CA VAL A 352 12.84 -20.88 4.93
C VAL A 352 12.64 -21.66 6.22
N ILE A 353 11.80 -22.70 6.18
CA ILE A 353 11.53 -23.54 7.35
C ILE A 353 12.78 -24.31 7.75
N ALA A 354 13.51 -24.87 6.78
CA ALA A 354 14.77 -25.56 7.01
C ALA A 354 15.82 -24.61 7.62
N GLN A 355 15.93 -23.38 7.12
CA GLN A 355 16.83 -22.37 7.70
C GLN A 355 16.43 -22.05 9.15
N ALA A 356 15.14 -21.81 9.44
CA ALA A 356 14.66 -21.57 10.79
C ALA A 356 14.96 -22.73 11.74
N GLN A 357 14.86 -23.97 11.26
CA GLN A 357 15.21 -25.18 12.01
C GLN A 357 16.71 -25.30 12.33
N GLN A 358 17.59 -24.63 11.59
CA GLN A 358 19.04 -24.62 11.86
C GLN A 358 19.46 -23.46 12.76
N MET A 359 18.60 -22.45 12.95
CA MET A 359 18.87 -21.29 13.78
C MET A 359 18.47 -21.50 15.25
N SER A 360 19.09 -20.73 16.14
CA SER A 360 18.88 -20.83 17.59
C SER A 360 17.49 -20.39 18.05
N GLY A 361 16.86 -19.44 17.34
CA GLY A 361 15.61 -18.81 17.77
C GLY A 361 15.78 -17.94 19.01
N PHE A 362 14.67 -17.56 19.64
CA PHE A 362 14.70 -16.79 20.89
C PHE A 362 15.07 -17.69 22.07
N PRO A 363 16.06 -17.31 22.91
CA PRO A 363 16.52 -18.14 24.03
C PRO A 363 15.55 -18.16 25.22
N TYR A 364 14.68 -17.15 25.36
CA TYR A 364 13.71 -17.04 26.44
C TYR A 364 12.48 -16.27 25.97
N SER A 365 11.37 -16.44 26.70
CA SER A 365 10.18 -15.62 26.54
C SER A 365 10.32 -14.36 27.39
N GLU A 366 10.07 -13.20 26.79
CA GLU A 366 9.91 -11.94 27.50
C GLU A 366 8.54 -11.90 28.21
N ILE A 367 8.37 -10.97 29.18
CA ILE A 367 7.06 -10.71 29.78
C ILE A 367 6.11 -10.22 28.67
N PRO A 368 4.95 -10.87 28.46
CA PRO A 368 4.03 -10.48 27.41
C PRO A 368 3.58 -9.02 27.53
N HIS A 369 3.51 -8.34 26.39
CA HIS A 369 2.81 -7.07 26.23
C HIS A 369 1.73 -7.33 25.19
N LEU A 370 0.47 -7.22 25.62
CA LEU A 370 -0.68 -7.48 24.76
C LEU A 370 -1.23 -6.17 24.18
N ILE A 371 -1.51 -6.17 22.88
CA ILE A 371 -2.26 -5.10 22.19
C ILE A 371 -3.52 -5.70 21.57
N THR A 372 -4.57 -4.89 21.41
CA THR A 372 -5.83 -5.35 20.82
C THR A 372 -5.88 -5.02 19.33
N VAL A 373 -6.22 -6.01 18.50
CA VAL A 373 -6.45 -5.86 17.06
C VAL A 373 -7.76 -6.53 16.65
N GLY A 374 -8.14 -6.43 15.38
CA GLY A 374 -9.23 -7.23 14.80
C GLY A 374 -10.58 -6.53 14.80
N PHE A 375 -10.60 -5.20 14.77
CA PHE A 375 -11.82 -4.43 14.56
C PHE A 375 -12.10 -4.25 13.06
N GLY A 376 -12.23 -5.37 12.33
CA GLY A 376 -12.58 -5.35 10.90
C GLY A 376 -14.04 -4.98 10.65
N ARG A 377 -14.45 -4.93 9.37
CA ARG A 377 -15.76 -4.44 8.93
C ARG A 377 -16.96 -4.94 9.75
N GLU A 378 -17.13 -6.24 9.93
CA GLU A 378 -18.29 -6.76 10.69
C GLU A 378 -18.27 -6.36 12.17
N THR A 379 -17.09 -6.36 12.80
CA THR A 379 -16.95 -5.91 14.19
C THR A 379 -17.31 -4.43 14.31
N LEU A 380 -16.85 -3.59 13.38
CA LEU A 380 -17.17 -2.16 13.36
C LEU A 380 -18.67 -1.92 13.15
N LEU A 381 -19.26 -2.60 12.16
CA LEU A 381 -20.69 -2.48 11.87
C LEU A 381 -21.57 -2.97 13.02
N GLY A 382 -21.16 -4.06 13.69
CA GLY A 382 -21.84 -4.56 14.88
C GLY A 382 -21.80 -3.59 16.07
N ALA A 383 -20.81 -2.70 16.11
CA ALA A 383 -20.68 -1.66 17.14
C ALA A 383 -21.42 -0.35 16.79
N ALA A 384 -21.99 -0.22 15.59
CA ALA A 384 -22.58 1.04 15.11
C ALA A 384 -23.69 1.57 16.01
N ASP A 385 -24.61 0.69 16.46
CA ASP A 385 -25.71 1.11 17.34
C ASP A 385 -25.21 1.56 18.72
N SER A 386 -24.18 0.90 19.26
CA SER A 386 -23.53 1.31 20.51
C SER A 386 -22.80 2.65 20.37
N LEU A 387 -22.14 2.90 19.23
CA LEU A 387 -21.52 4.20 18.94
C LEU A 387 -22.56 5.31 18.87
N ILE A 388 -23.68 5.08 18.17
CA ILE A 388 -24.77 6.04 18.06
C ILE A 388 -25.38 6.34 19.44
N ASP A 389 -25.60 5.30 20.26
CA ASP A 389 -26.09 5.47 21.63
C ASP A 389 -25.12 6.33 22.46
N LEU A 390 -23.81 6.04 22.43
CA LEU A 390 -22.80 6.83 23.14
C LEU A 390 -22.75 8.28 22.68
N VAL A 391 -22.89 8.55 21.37
CA VAL A 391 -22.99 9.92 20.85
C VAL A 391 -24.25 10.59 21.34
N SER A 392 -25.41 9.91 21.27
CA SER A 392 -26.71 10.47 21.69
C SER A 392 -26.78 10.78 23.19
N ARG A 393 -26.01 10.04 24.01
CA ARG A 393 -25.85 10.26 25.46
C ARG A 393 -24.73 11.23 25.82
N GLU A 394 -24.13 11.89 24.83
CA GLU A 394 -23.00 12.81 24.98
C GLU A 394 -21.78 12.18 25.70
N LYS A 395 -21.63 10.85 25.57
CA LYS A 395 -20.50 10.08 26.12
C LYS A 395 -19.35 9.96 25.13
N LEU A 396 -19.65 9.96 23.84
CA LEU A 396 -18.69 10.00 22.76
C LEU A 396 -18.89 11.31 21.99
N ARG A 397 -17.96 12.25 22.13
CA ARG A 397 -18.04 13.54 21.44
C ARG A 397 -17.55 13.45 19.99
N HIS A 398 -16.44 12.77 19.75
CA HIS A 398 -15.79 12.77 18.44
C HIS A 398 -15.00 11.48 18.16
N ILE A 399 -14.89 11.12 16.90
CA ILE A 399 -14.03 10.05 16.40
C ILE A 399 -12.90 10.68 15.58
N PHE A 400 -11.66 10.35 15.90
CA PHE A 400 -10.50 10.72 15.09
C PHE A 400 -9.98 9.49 14.37
N LEU A 401 -10.03 9.51 13.04
CA LEU A 401 -9.25 8.56 12.25
C LEU A 401 -7.81 9.08 12.19
N VAL A 402 -6.92 8.45 12.95
CA VAL A 402 -5.48 8.77 12.99
C VAL A 402 -4.73 7.55 12.47
N GLY A 403 -4.09 7.63 11.31
CA GLY A 403 -3.49 6.45 10.69
C GLY A 403 -2.87 6.69 9.33
N GLY A 404 -2.74 5.65 8.52
CA GLY A 404 -2.07 5.69 7.22
C GLY A 404 -0.64 5.14 7.29
N CYS A 405 0.29 5.64 6.46
CA CYS A 405 1.63 5.04 6.37
C CYS A 405 2.68 5.78 7.21
N ASP A 406 3.44 5.02 8.01
CA ASP A 406 4.58 5.52 8.78
C ASP A 406 5.86 5.70 7.92
N GLY A 407 6.89 6.33 8.49
CA GLY A 407 8.19 6.54 7.86
C GLY A 407 9.25 7.05 8.85
N ALA A 408 10.47 7.36 8.38
CA ALA A 408 11.62 7.62 9.27
C ALA A 408 11.77 9.07 9.74
N ARG A 409 10.98 10.02 9.22
CA ARG A 409 11.07 11.45 9.56
C ARG A 409 10.71 11.71 11.03
N GLY A 410 11.46 12.59 11.70
CA GLY A 410 11.25 12.93 13.11
C GLY A 410 9.95 13.69 13.36
N GLU A 411 9.50 14.48 12.38
CA GLU A 411 8.25 15.25 12.38
C GLU A 411 7.00 14.36 12.57
N ARG A 412 7.13 13.05 12.34
CA ARG A 412 6.06 12.07 12.59
C ARG A 412 5.76 11.86 14.08
N SER A 413 6.57 12.40 14.99
CA SER A 413 6.19 12.52 16.40
C SER A 413 4.84 13.22 16.57
N TYR A 414 4.48 14.12 15.66
CA TYR A 414 3.16 14.75 15.56
C TYR A 414 2.01 13.75 15.75
N PHE A 415 2.06 12.56 15.12
CA PHE A 415 0.94 11.61 15.18
C PHE A 415 0.83 10.91 16.55
N THR A 416 1.96 10.67 17.22
CA THR A 416 1.99 10.18 18.60
C THR A 416 1.43 11.23 19.55
N ASP A 417 1.90 12.46 19.36
CA ASP A 417 1.53 13.65 20.10
C ASP A 417 0.04 14.02 19.92
N PHE A 418 -0.50 13.83 18.72
CA PHE A 418 -1.92 14.01 18.42
C PHE A 418 -2.76 12.96 19.12
N ALA A 419 -2.44 11.67 18.92
CA ALA A 419 -3.18 10.56 19.52
C ALA A 419 -3.24 10.68 21.06
N THR A 420 -2.12 10.99 21.70
CA THR A 420 -2.03 11.15 23.17
C THR A 420 -2.79 12.35 23.72
N ARG A 421 -3.13 13.34 22.88
CA ARG A 421 -3.91 14.53 23.27
C ARG A 421 -5.38 14.43 22.88
N VAL A 422 -5.80 13.34 22.24
CA VAL A 422 -7.22 13.08 21.98
C VAL A 422 -7.97 13.00 23.33
N PRO A 423 -9.00 13.83 23.55
CA PRO A 423 -9.74 13.86 24.81
C PRO A 423 -10.38 12.52 25.20
N GLU A 424 -10.53 12.26 26.50
CA GLU A 424 -11.02 10.98 27.04
C GLU A 424 -12.44 10.60 26.60
N ASP A 425 -13.26 11.58 26.21
CA ASP A 425 -14.60 11.43 25.63
C ASP A 425 -14.59 11.28 24.09
N CYS A 426 -13.42 11.02 23.50
CA CYS A 426 -13.24 10.81 22.06
C CYS A 426 -12.57 9.46 21.76
N LEU A 427 -12.83 8.92 20.58
CA LEU A 427 -12.32 7.63 20.10
C LEU A 427 -11.26 7.83 19.00
N ILE A 428 -10.25 6.96 18.98
CA ILE A 428 -9.21 6.90 17.95
C ILE A 428 -9.45 5.66 17.08
N LEU A 429 -9.81 5.87 15.82
CA LEU A 429 -9.83 4.85 14.79
C LEU A 429 -8.47 4.87 14.06
N THR A 430 -7.81 3.74 13.93
CA THR A 430 -6.53 3.64 13.23
C THR A 430 -6.53 2.51 12.22
N LEU A 431 -5.60 2.59 11.28
CA LEU A 431 -5.35 1.61 10.24
C LEU A 431 -3.94 1.84 9.69
N ALA A 432 -3.41 0.81 9.04
CA ALA A 432 -2.08 0.79 8.44
C ALA A 432 -0.93 1.08 9.43
N CYS A 433 0.31 1.05 8.93
CA CYS A 433 1.50 1.06 9.78
C CYS A 433 1.72 2.35 10.59
N GLY A 434 1.01 3.44 10.28
CA GLY A 434 0.96 4.65 11.11
C GLY A 434 0.53 4.38 12.55
N LYS A 435 -0.26 3.31 12.77
CA LYS A 435 -0.65 2.83 14.10
C LYS A 435 0.54 2.60 15.04
N TYR A 436 1.71 2.21 14.52
CA TYR A 436 2.89 1.90 15.34
C TYR A 436 3.45 3.09 16.10
N ARG A 437 2.99 4.30 15.79
CA ARG A 437 3.31 5.52 16.53
C ARG A 437 2.67 5.57 17.92
N PHE A 438 1.59 4.82 18.15
CA PHE A 438 0.82 4.92 19.40
C PHE A 438 0.09 3.63 19.81
N ASN A 439 0.07 2.56 19.00
CA ASN A 439 -0.73 1.35 19.27
C ASN A 439 -0.29 0.50 20.47
N LYS A 440 0.83 0.84 21.11
CA LYS A 440 1.33 0.21 22.34
C LYS A 440 1.04 1.05 23.59
N LEU A 441 0.31 2.16 23.45
CA LEU A 441 -0.13 3.01 24.54
C LEU A 441 -1.52 2.59 25.01
N ASP A 442 -1.79 2.79 26.29
CA ASP A 442 -3.12 2.57 26.86
C ASP A 442 -3.95 3.86 26.75
N PHE A 443 -5.04 3.78 26.01
CA PHE A 443 -6.00 4.87 25.83
C PHE A 443 -7.27 4.70 26.69
N GLY A 444 -7.41 3.58 27.41
CA GLY A 444 -8.60 3.27 28.19
C GLY A 444 -9.82 2.88 27.35
N ASN A 445 -11.01 3.02 27.92
CA ASN A 445 -12.28 2.69 27.30
C ASN A 445 -13.36 3.73 27.66
N ILE A 446 -14.41 3.81 26.83
CA ILE A 446 -15.64 4.57 27.08
C ILE A 446 -16.74 3.55 27.29
N GLU A 447 -17.20 3.40 28.53
CA GLU A 447 -18.25 2.44 28.92
C GLU A 447 -18.02 1.00 28.39
N GLY A 448 -16.76 0.54 28.44
CA GLY A 448 -16.36 -0.79 27.97
C GLY A 448 -15.94 -0.86 26.50
N LEU A 449 -16.16 0.20 25.70
CA LEU A 449 -15.65 0.30 24.33
C LEU A 449 -14.19 0.80 24.33
N PRO A 450 -13.21 0.05 23.79
CA PRO A 450 -11.83 0.52 23.71
C PRO A 450 -11.72 1.85 22.98
N ARG A 451 -10.91 2.78 23.50
CA ARG A 451 -10.71 4.09 22.85
C ARG A 451 -9.79 4.02 21.63
N LEU A 452 -8.97 2.98 21.50
CA LEU A 452 -8.16 2.73 20.31
C LEU A 452 -8.75 1.53 19.55
N ILE A 453 -9.20 1.80 18.33
CA ILE A 453 -9.83 0.83 17.44
C ILE A 453 -8.94 0.65 16.21
N ASP A 454 -8.33 -0.53 16.06
CA ASP A 454 -7.49 -0.87 14.92
C ASP A 454 -8.29 -1.63 13.86
N ALA A 455 -8.61 -0.94 12.75
CA ALA A 455 -9.36 -1.48 11.63
C ALA A 455 -8.56 -2.50 10.80
N GLY A 456 -7.23 -2.44 10.85
CA GLY A 456 -6.36 -3.38 10.14
C GLY A 456 -5.30 -2.71 9.26
N GLN A 457 -5.04 -3.28 8.09
CA GLN A 457 -4.05 -2.85 7.11
C GLN A 457 -4.47 -1.54 6.43
N CYS A 458 -3.66 -1.04 5.49
CA CYS A 458 -4.06 0.08 4.63
C CYS A 458 -5.30 -0.21 3.76
N ASN A 459 -5.48 -1.43 3.25
CA ASN A 459 -6.69 -1.86 2.53
C ASN A 459 -7.96 -1.83 3.40
N ASP A 460 -7.84 -2.01 4.72
CA ASP A 460 -8.96 -1.90 5.66
C ASP A 460 -9.50 -0.46 5.82
N ALA A 461 -8.95 0.51 5.08
CA ALA A 461 -9.63 1.77 4.82
C ALA A 461 -11.04 1.56 4.24
N TYR A 462 -11.29 0.47 3.51
CA TYR A 462 -12.63 0.07 3.11
C TYR A 462 -13.56 -0.14 4.31
N SER A 463 -13.13 -0.90 5.33
CA SER A 463 -13.89 -1.11 6.57
C SER A 463 -14.26 0.21 7.26
N ALA A 464 -13.31 1.16 7.33
CA ALA A 464 -13.54 2.49 7.91
C ALA A 464 -14.53 3.34 7.09
N ILE A 465 -14.43 3.31 5.76
CA ILE A 465 -15.37 4.01 4.86
C ILE A 465 -16.78 3.45 5.03
N ILE A 466 -16.92 2.12 5.03
CA ILE A 466 -18.23 1.46 5.19
C ILE A 466 -18.86 1.77 6.55
N LEU A 467 -18.06 1.83 7.63
CA LEU A 467 -18.53 2.30 8.93
C LEU A 467 -19.08 3.73 8.85
N ALA A 468 -18.31 4.66 8.27
CA ALA A 468 -18.74 6.06 8.16
C ALA A 468 -20.03 6.20 7.35
N VAL A 469 -20.14 5.53 6.20
CA VAL A 469 -21.38 5.51 5.39
C VAL A 469 -22.55 4.98 6.20
N THR A 470 -22.36 3.87 6.92
CA THR A 470 -23.44 3.26 7.73
C THR A 470 -23.88 4.17 8.88
N LEU A 471 -22.95 4.84 9.55
CA LEU A 471 -23.28 5.80 10.61
C LEU A 471 -24.05 7.00 10.04
N ALA A 472 -23.63 7.53 8.90
CA ALA A 472 -24.30 8.65 8.23
C ALA A 472 -25.75 8.28 7.84
N GLU A 473 -25.95 7.10 7.25
CA GLU A 473 -27.27 6.58 6.89
C GLU A 473 -28.18 6.43 8.12
N LYS A 474 -27.67 5.83 9.22
CA LYS A 474 -28.45 5.64 10.45
C LYS A 474 -28.81 6.96 11.14
N LEU A 475 -27.96 7.99 11.02
CA LEU A 475 -28.19 9.32 11.59
C LEU A 475 -28.96 10.25 10.64
N GLY A 476 -29.20 9.85 9.39
CA GLY A 476 -29.90 10.65 8.39
C GLY A 476 -29.13 11.91 7.96
N CYS A 477 -27.79 11.84 7.96
CA CYS A 477 -26.90 12.94 7.57
C CYS A 477 -25.89 12.51 6.48
N GLY A 478 -25.07 13.44 6.00
CA GLY A 478 -23.94 13.12 5.13
C GLY A 478 -22.72 12.62 5.92
N VAL A 479 -21.79 11.93 5.24
CA VAL A 479 -20.53 11.46 5.86
C VAL A 479 -19.72 12.61 6.47
N ASN A 480 -19.74 13.79 5.84
CA ASN A 480 -19.03 14.97 6.32
C ASN A 480 -19.73 15.68 7.50
N ASP A 481 -20.95 15.27 7.85
CA ASP A 481 -21.71 15.79 9.00
C ASP A 481 -21.50 14.93 10.26
N LEU A 482 -20.80 13.79 10.14
CA LEU A 482 -20.46 12.95 11.27
C LEU A 482 -19.44 13.64 12.18
N PRO A 483 -19.45 13.38 13.49
CA PRO A 483 -18.38 13.80 14.40
C PRO A 483 -17.12 12.94 14.18
N LEU A 484 -16.55 13.04 12.97
CA LEU A 484 -15.44 12.24 12.46
C LEU A 484 -14.42 13.15 11.76
N SER A 485 -13.19 13.13 12.26
CA SER A 485 -12.07 13.90 11.72
C SER A 485 -10.97 12.97 11.20
N LEU A 486 -10.44 13.24 10.00
CA LEU A 486 -9.42 12.41 9.35
C LEU A 486 -8.03 13.08 9.44
N VAL A 487 -7.11 12.43 10.14
CA VAL A 487 -5.71 12.85 10.33
C VAL A 487 -4.80 11.77 9.76
N LEU A 488 -4.44 11.92 8.49
CA LEU A 488 -3.76 10.89 7.71
C LEU A 488 -2.25 11.14 7.59
N SER A 489 -1.48 10.15 7.95
CA SER A 489 -0.08 10.01 7.58
C SER A 489 0.04 9.31 6.22
N TRP A 490 1.01 9.70 5.41
CA TRP A 490 1.29 8.99 4.16
C TRP A 490 2.80 8.78 3.96
N PHE A 491 3.15 7.83 3.10
CA PHE A 491 4.54 7.56 2.74
C PHE A 491 4.67 7.13 1.27
N GLU A 492 3.88 6.13 0.86
CA GLU A 492 3.97 5.50 -0.45
C GLU A 492 2.61 5.52 -1.19
N GLN A 493 2.51 4.73 -2.26
CA GLN A 493 1.47 4.88 -3.28
C GLN A 493 0.12 4.30 -2.86
N LYS A 494 0.08 3.29 -1.98
CA LYS A 494 -1.18 2.80 -1.41
C LYS A 494 -1.88 3.89 -0.58
N ALA A 495 -1.13 4.72 0.14
CA ALA A 495 -1.71 5.89 0.80
C ALA A 495 -2.26 6.95 -0.20
N ILE A 496 -1.60 7.14 -1.35
CA ILE A 496 -2.09 8.06 -2.39
C ILE A 496 -3.42 7.59 -2.96
N VAL A 497 -3.57 6.29 -3.27
CA VAL A 497 -4.84 5.78 -3.81
C VAL A 497 -5.97 5.79 -2.78
N ILE A 498 -5.67 5.59 -1.50
CA ILE A 498 -6.66 5.76 -0.42
C ILE A 498 -7.13 7.22 -0.36
N LEU A 499 -6.21 8.19 -0.42
CA LEU A 499 -6.59 9.60 -0.48
C LEU A 499 -7.49 9.88 -1.68
N LEU A 500 -7.12 9.42 -2.88
CA LEU A 500 -7.96 9.58 -4.08
C LEU A 500 -9.34 8.94 -3.93
N THR A 501 -9.40 7.78 -3.26
CA THR A 501 -10.66 7.10 -2.96
C THR A 501 -11.55 7.99 -2.10
N LEU A 502 -11.04 8.51 -0.99
CA LEU A 502 -11.77 9.40 -0.09
C LEU A 502 -12.26 10.67 -0.81
N LEU A 503 -11.40 11.32 -1.59
CA LEU A 503 -11.76 12.51 -2.36
C LEU A 503 -12.84 12.19 -3.41
N SER A 504 -12.73 11.05 -4.09
CA SER A 504 -13.71 10.63 -5.11
C SER A 504 -15.08 10.28 -4.53
N LEU A 505 -15.15 9.93 -3.24
CA LEU A 505 -16.37 9.70 -2.48
C LEU A 505 -16.94 10.99 -1.85
N GLY A 506 -16.27 12.14 -2.08
CA GLY A 506 -16.71 13.44 -1.56
C GLY A 506 -16.38 13.68 -0.09
N VAL A 507 -15.45 12.92 0.50
CA VAL A 507 -14.97 13.17 1.86
C VAL A 507 -14.13 14.45 1.86
N THR A 508 -14.44 15.36 2.77
CA THR A 508 -13.78 16.67 2.89
C THR A 508 -13.00 16.82 4.21
N ASN A 509 -12.27 17.92 4.35
CA ASN A 509 -11.58 18.35 5.57
C ASN A 509 -10.53 17.37 6.10
N ILE A 510 -9.89 16.62 5.18
CA ILE A 510 -8.79 15.71 5.51
C ILE A 510 -7.54 16.53 5.85
N VAL A 511 -6.90 16.19 6.98
CA VAL A 511 -5.59 16.70 7.37
C VAL A 511 -4.54 15.65 7.04
N THR A 512 -3.49 16.02 6.31
CA THR A 512 -2.46 15.08 5.84
C THR A 512 -1.02 15.51 6.18
N GLY A 513 -0.13 14.56 6.41
CA GLY A 513 1.25 14.83 6.78
C GLY A 513 2.20 13.61 6.74
N PRO A 514 3.46 13.78 7.18
CA PRO A 514 4.03 14.99 7.80
C PRO A 514 4.38 16.09 6.78
N THR A 515 4.49 15.76 5.49
CA THR A 515 4.74 16.74 4.42
C THR A 515 3.82 16.48 3.23
N ALA A 516 3.46 17.52 2.48
CA ALA A 516 2.65 17.36 1.26
C ALA A 516 3.43 16.60 0.17
N PRO A 517 2.79 15.78 -0.69
CA PRO A 517 3.48 15.08 -1.77
C PRO A 517 4.37 15.96 -2.64
N GLY A 518 5.61 15.52 -2.89
CA GLY A 518 6.61 16.31 -3.61
C GLY A 518 6.25 16.61 -5.07
N PHE A 519 5.28 15.88 -5.62
CA PHE A 519 4.71 16.09 -6.95
C PHE A 519 3.47 17.00 -6.96
N LEU A 520 2.96 17.45 -5.80
CA LEU A 520 1.89 18.44 -5.75
C LEU A 520 2.48 19.82 -5.52
N THR A 521 2.23 20.73 -6.46
CA THR A 521 2.64 22.14 -6.37
C THR A 521 1.74 22.90 -5.39
N PRO A 522 2.15 24.09 -4.92
CA PRO A 522 1.29 24.94 -4.10
C PRO A 522 -0.07 25.24 -4.76
N ASP A 523 -0.11 25.46 -6.08
CA ASP A 523 -1.35 25.72 -6.82
C ASP A 523 -2.28 24.50 -6.79
N LEU A 524 -1.75 23.29 -7.00
CA LEU A 524 -2.55 22.06 -6.94
C LEU A 524 -3.07 21.80 -5.52
N LEU A 525 -2.25 22.06 -4.50
CA LEU A 525 -2.68 21.96 -3.10
C LEU A 525 -3.79 22.98 -2.80
N ALA A 526 -3.70 24.20 -3.34
CA ALA A 526 -4.76 25.20 -3.21
C ALA A 526 -6.06 24.74 -3.88
N VAL A 527 -6.00 24.14 -5.07
CA VAL A 527 -7.18 23.56 -5.74
C VAL A 527 -7.79 22.42 -4.91
N LEU A 528 -6.98 21.52 -4.35
CA LEU A 528 -7.46 20.44 -3.50
C LEU A 528 -8.04 20.96 -2.17
N ASN A 529 -7.47 22.04 -1.63
CA ASN A 529 -7.99 22.70 -0.46
C ASN A 529 -9.34 23.39 -0.74
N GLU A 530 -9.45 24.14 -1.84
CA GLU A 530 -10.70 24.82 -2.22
C GLU A 530 -11.84 23.82 -2.47
N LYS A 531 -11.54 22.71 -3.16
CA LYS A 531 -12.56 21.70 -3.52
C LYS A 531 -12.93 20.76 -2.37
N PHE A 532 -11.97 20.36 -1.55
CA PHE A 532 -12.15 19.27 -0.59
C PHE A 532 -11.75 19.63 0.84
N GLY A 533 -11.27 20.84 1.11
CA GLY A 533 -10.73 21.19 2.43
C GLY A 533 -9.44 20.45 2.80
N LEU A 534 -8.78 19.79 1.84
CA LEU A 534 -7.53 19.06 2.08
C LEU A 534 -6.46 20.04 2.56
N ARG A 535 -5.86 19.77 3.72
CA ARG A 535 -4.81 20.64 4.29
C ARG A 535 -3.68 19.84 4.94
N SER A 536 -2.53 20.49 5.10
CA SER A 536 -1.40 19.89 5.81
C SER A 536 -1.60 19.97 7.34
N VAL A 537 -0.98 19.03 8.06
CA VAL A 537 -0.82 19.14 9.52
C VAL A 537 -0.06 20.43 9.89
N THR A 538 -0.41 21.01 11.03
CA THR A 538 0.25 22.20 11.59
C THR A 538 0.91 21.83 12.93
N ASN A 539 0.43 22.38 14.04
CA ASN A 539 0.73 21.89 15.38
C ASN A 539 -0.50 21.19 15.97
N VAL A 540 -0.26 20.31 16.94
CA VAL A 540 -1.33 19.45 17.49
C VAL A 540 -2.42 20.26 18.19
N GLU A 541 -2.08 21.35 18.88
CA GLU A 541 -3.06 22.16 19.60
C GLU A 541 -4.05 22.83 18.63
N ASP A 542 -3.54 23.49 17.59
CA ASP A 542 -4.36 24.17 16.59
C ASP A 542 -5.18 23.17 15.77
N ASP A 543 -4.58 22.06 15.35
CA ASP A 543 -5.28 21.03 14.58
C ASP A 543 -6.38 20.37 15.41
N MET A 544 -6.11 20.00 16.67
CA MET A 544 -7.11 19.41 17.57
C MET A 544 -8.27 20.37 17.81
N LYS A 545 -7.97 21.66 18.06
CA LYS A 545 -9.00 22.68 18.26
C LYS A 545 -9.88 22.86 17.04
N GLN A 546 -9.29 22.93 15.84
CA GLN A 546 -10.05 23.07 14.59
C GLN A 546 -10.92 21.84 14.34
N LEU A 547 -10.36 20.63 14.51
CA LEU A 547 -11.04 19.37 14.22
C LEU A 547 -12.14 19.00 15.22
N LEU A 548 -12.12 19.55 16.44
CA LEU A 548 -13.21 19.42 17.42
C LEU A 548 -14.32 20.47 17.23
N SER A 549 -14.04 21.52 16.46
CA SER A 549 -15.00 22.61 16.19
C SER A 549 -15.71 22.50 14.85
N ALA A 550 -15.25 21.57 14.01
CA ALA A 550 -15.86 21.19 12.74
C ALA A 550 -16.90 20.11 12.99
#